data_AF-A0A1W1VM26-F1
#
_entry.id   AF-A0A1W1VM26-F1
#
_cell.length_a   1.000
_cell.length_b   1.000
_cell.length_c   1.000
_cell.angle_alpha   90.00
_cell.angle_beta   90.00
_cell.angle_gamma   90.00
#
_symmetry.space_group_name_H-M   'P 1'
#
loop_
_entity.id
_entity.type
_entity.pdbx_description
1 polymer ?
#
loop_
_entity_poly.entity_id
_entity_poly.type
_entity_poly.pdbx_seq_one_letter_code
_entity_poly.pdbx_strand_id
1 'polypeptide(L)'
;MKFFILLFTLSLVASATYGQAPGPDRLLWSSTRRLQSSDFHIIAKAGTGGQAQYQYDYDGHPTQFMGKRGNNQLVRNMLLCSASSIDTTGNVANFLRFEQTLFDIQEVYIRRLRQTVRANAFRSLMVGNQKLKAEEDKITVEAAKRRLAYDEQTNYGTLPDKQMEWETIIQNELNALNEFSAK
;
A
#
# COMPACT_ATOMS: atom_id res chain seq x y z
N MET A 1 13.15 70.84 -19.58
CA MET A 1 12.76 69.72 -20.47
C MET A 1 13.07 68.44 -19.72
N LYS A 2 12.04 67.71 -19.26
CA LYS A 2 11.58 66.41 -19.81
C LYS A 2 12.65 65.31 -19.60
N PHE A 3 12.47 64.21 -18.87
CA PHE A 3 11.31 63.32 -18.69
C PHE A 3 11.42 62.53 -17.37
N PHE A 4 10.29 62.35 -16.68
CA PHE A 4 10.06 61.29 -15.70
C PHE A 4 9.89 59.95 -16.45
N ILE A 5 10.59 58.89 -16.05
CA ILE A 5 10.28 57.52 -16.47
C ILE A 5 9.90 56.74 -15.22
N LEU A 6 8.60 56.52 -15.05
CA LEU A 6 8.01 55.68 -14.02
C LEU A 6 7.94 54.25 -14.58
N LEU A 7 8.83 53.36 -14.12
CA LEU A 7 8.81 51.95 -14.48
C LEU A 7 7.83 51.22 -13.56
N PHE A 8 6.63 50.95 -14.09
CA PHE A 8 5.60 50.15 -13.43
C PHE A 8 5.91 48.66 -13.68
N THR A 9 6.63 48.01 -12.75
CA THR A 9 6.85 46.56 -12.81
C THR A 9 5.58 45.83 -12.40
N LEU A 10 4.91 45.25 -13.38
CA LEU A 10 3.74 44.39 -13.22
C LEU A 10 4.20 43.01 -12.71
N SER A 11 4.20 42.82 -11.40
CA SER A 11 4.46 41.53 -10.75
C SER A 11 3.24 40.62 -10.94
N LEU A 12 3.20 39.86 -12.03
CA LEU A 12 2.26 38.75 -12.18
C LEU A 12 2.67 37.64 -11.18
N VAL A 13 2.09 37.66 -9.99
CA VAL A 13 2.11 36.50 -9.10
C VAL A 13 1.14 35.49 -9.71
N ALA A 14 1.67 34.60 -10.54
CA ALA A 14 0.97 33.39 -10.91
C ALA A 14 0.85 32.54 -9.64
N SER A 15 -0.26 32.69 -8.92
CA SER A 15 -0.71 31.67 -7.97
C SER A 15 -1.02 30.42 -8.77
N ALA A 16 -0.01 29.57 -8.98
CA ALA A 16 -0.24 28.20 -9.38
C ALA A 16 -0.97 27.54 -8.21
N THR A 17 -2.30 27.57 -8.23
CA THR A 17 -3.09 26.62 -7.47
C THR A 17 -2.75 25.26 -8.05
N TYR A 18 -1.85 24.53 -7.38
CA TYR A 18 -1.67 23.11 -7.59
C TYR A 18 -2.93 22.40 -7.11
N GLY A 19 -4.02 22.53 -7.87
CA GLY A 19 -5.07 21.53 -7.87
C GLY A 19 -4.49 20.31 -8.56
N GLN A 20 -3.81 19.45 -7.80
CA GLN A 20 -3.49 18.13 -8.31
C GLN A 20 -4.83 17.48 -8.66
N ALA A 21 -5.02 17.15 -9.94
CA ALA A 21 -6.04 16.17 -10.30
C ALA A 21 -5.82 14.98 -9.34
N PRO A 22 -6.87 14.45 -8.70
CA PRO A 22 -6.70 13.32 -7.79
C PRO A 22 -5.91 12.26 -8.56
N GLY A 23 -4.83 11.78 -7.96
CA GLY A 23 -4.06 10.68 -8.52
C GLY A 23 -4.97 9.47 -8.76
N PRO A 24 -4.46 8.39 -9.39
CA PRO A 24 -5.23 7.16 -9.48
C PRO A 24 -5.74 6.80 -8.07
N ASP A 25 -7.03 6.48 -7.97
CA ASP A 25 -7.67 6.16 -6.69
C ASP A 25 -7.02 4.96 -5.98
N ARG A 26 -6.25 4.17 -6.73
CA ARG A 26 -5.53 3.01 -6.26
C ARG A 26 -4.04 3.25 -6.39
N LEU A 27 -3.33 3.12 -5.27
CA LEU A 27 -1.87 3.11 -5.23
C LEU A 27 -1.39 1.67 -5.03
N LEU A 28 -0.65 1.14 -6.00
CA LEU A 28 -0.04 -0.18 -5.90
C LEU A 28 1.12 -0.18 -4.89
N TRP A 29 1.30 -1.31 -4.21
CA TRP A 29 2.47 -1.51 -3.36
C TRP A 29 3.76 -1.42 -4.19
N SER A 30 4.79 -0.79 -3.62
CA SER A 30 6.10 -0.63 -4.24
C SER A 30 7.20 -0.83 -3.22
N SER A 31 8.27 -1.54 -3.62
CA SER A 31 9.48 -1.70 -2.81
C SER A 31 10.34 -0.42 -2.77
N THR A 32 10.14 0.51 -3.70
CA THR A 32 10.97 1.71 -3.86
C THR A 32 10.24 3.00 -3.53
N ARG A 33 8.92 3.03 -3.66
CA ARG A 33 8.09 4.19 -3.31
C ARG A 33 7.37 3.91 -1.99
N ARG A 34 7.68 4.71 -0.97
CA ARG A 34 6.99 4.71 0.32
C ARG A 34 5.70 5.56 0.28
N LEU A 35 4.79 5.30 1.20
CA LEU A 35 3.57 6.08 1.39
C LEU A 35 3.89 7.54 1.71
N GLN A 36 3.09 8.44 1.16
CA GLN A 36 3.18 9.88 1.35
C GLN A 36 1.82 10.41 1.79
N SER A 37 1.77 11.55 2.48
CA SER A 37 0.50 12.15 2.90
C SER A 37 -0.46 12.42 1.74
N SER A 38 0.05 12.71 0.55
CA SER A 38 -0.74 12.90 -0.67
C SER A 38 -1.50 11.64 -1.12
N ASP A 39 -1.13 10.47 -0.63
CA ASP A 39 -1.80 9.19 -0.96
C ASP A 39 -3.11 8.99 -0.19
N PHE A 40 -3.40 9.86 0.78
CA PHE A 40 -4.60 9.82 1.62
C PHE A 40 -5.51 10.98 1.22
N HIS A 41 -6.61 10.67 0.54
CA HIS A 41 -7.46 11.72 -0.04
C HIS A 41 -8.48 12.29 0.95
N ILE A 42 -8.59 11.73 2.16
CA ILE A 42 -9.43 12.25 3.23
C ILE A 42 -8.55 12.92 4.30
N ILE A 43 -8.78 14.19 4.56
CA ILE A 43 -8.15 14.87 5.71
C ILE A 43 -9.02 14.64 6.94
N ALA A 44 -8.48 13.89 7.90
CA ALA A 44 -9.14 13.62 9.16
C ALA A 44 -9.14 14.86 10.06
N LYS A 45 -10.06 14.88 11.03
CA LYS A 45 -10.12 15.96 12.03
C LYS A 45 -8.88 15.87 12.92
N ALA A 46 -8.34 17.03 13.32
CA ALA A 46 -7.22 17.10 14.25
C ALA A 46 -7.49 16.28 15.53
N GLY A 47 -6.54 15.44 15.89
CA GLY A 47 -6.57 14.58 17.06
C GLY A 47 -7.39 13.29 16.91
N THR A 48 -8.01 13.02 15.75
CA THR A 48 -8.74 11.76 15.52
C THR A 48 -7.86 10.66 14.93
N GLY A 49 -6.62 10.98 14.54
CA GLY A 49 -5.76 10.07 13.79
C GLY A 49 -6.22 9.87 12.34
N GLY A 50 -5.56 8.94 11.65
CA GLY A 50 -5.89 8.53 10.29
C GLY A 50 -6.02 7.01 10.17
N GLN A 51 -6.38 6.54 8.98
CA GLN A 51 -6.44 5.12 8.67
C GLN A 51 -6.26 4.90 7.17
N ALA A 52 -5.42 3.94 6.79
CA ALA A 52 -5.37 3.42 5.43
C ALA A 52 -6.38 2.28 5.17
N GLN A 53 -6.89 2.24 3.93
CA GLN A 53 -7.68 1.12 3.42
C GLN A 53 -6.89 0.33 2.39
N TYR A 54 -6.50 -0.89 2.74
CA TYR A 54 -5.80 -1.79 1.85
C TYR A 54 -6.79 -2.75 1.18
N GLN A 55 -6.58 -2.99 -0.11
CA GLN A 55 -7.30 -3.96 -0.91
C GLN A 55 -6.32 -4.81 -1.70
N TYR A 56 -6.79 -5.96 -2.17
CA TYR A 56 -6.09 -6.67 -3.21
C TYR A 56 -7.05 -7.05 -4.33
N ASP A 57 -6.53 -6.97 -5.54
CA ASP A 57 -7.22 -7.52 -6.72
C ASP A 57 -6.77 -8.96 -6.90
N TYR A 58 -7.72 -9.79 -7.33
CA TYR A 58 -7.49 -11.14 -7.79
C TYR A 58 -8.35 -11.35 -9.03
N ASP A 59 -7.81 -11.05 -10.20
CA ASP A 59 -8.54 -11.13 -11.46
C ASP A 59 -7.69 -11.86 -12.50
N GLY A 60 -8.15 -13.00 -12.99
CA GLY A 60 -7.41 -13.80 -13.95
C GLY A 60 -8.00 -15.18 -14.21
N HIS A 61 -7.79 -15.68 -15.42
CA HIS A 61 -8.12 -17.06 -15.79
C HIS A 61 -7.03 -18.02 -15.25
N PRO A 62 -7.34 -19.25 -14.79
CA PRO A 62 -6.37 -20.21 -14.27
C PRO A 62 -5.10 -20.43 -15.12
N THR A 63 -5.25 -20.38 -16.44
CA THR A 63 -4.11 -20.51 -17.39
C THR A 63 -3.11 -19.35 -17.29
N GLN A 64 -3.55 -18.15 -16.93
CA GLN A 64 -2.68 -16.98 -16.78
C GLN A 64 -1.84 -17.05 -15.49
N PHE A 65 -2.27 -17.83 -14.50
CA PHE A 65 -1.54 -18.04 -13.25
C PHE A 65 -0.43 -19.10 -13.32
N MET A 66 -0.40 -19.91 -14.40
CA MET A 66 0.66 -20.93 -14.58
C MET A 66 2.03 -20.30 -14.88
N GLY A 67 2.05 -19.12 -15.50
CA GLY A 67 3.27 -18.36 -15.80
C GLY A 67 3.64 -17.36 -14.70
N LYS A 68 4.95 -17.18 -14.44
CA LYS A 68 5.47 -16.21 -13.44
C LYS A 68 4.90 -14.79 -13.65
N ARG A 69 4.87 -14.34 -14.90
CA ARG A 69 4.52 -12.95 -15.25
C ARG A 69 3.04 -12.66 -15.08
N GLY A 70 2.16 -13.60 -15.46
CA GLY A 70 0.71 -13.43 -15.27
C GLY A 70 0.36 -13.42 -13.79
N ASN A 71 0.82 -14.41 -13.02
CA ASN A 71 0.49 -14.48 -11.59
C ASN A 71 0.89 -13.23 -10.78
N ASN A 72 2.09 -12.69 -10.99
CA ASN A 72 2.56 -11.53 -10.25
C ASN A 72 1.85 -10.22 -10.64
N GLN A 73 1.17 -10.19 -11.80
CA GLN A 73 0.43 -9.02 -12.29
C GLN A 73 -1.07 -9.06 -11.98
N LEU A 74 -1.62 -10.26 -11.75
CA LEU A 74 -3.05 -10.49 -11.56
C LEU A 74 -3.48 -10.47 -10.09
N VAL A 75 -2.53 -10.71 -9.17
CA VAL A 75 -2.75 -10.56 -7.73
C VAL A 75 -1.96 -9.35 -7.23
N ARG A 76 -2.65 -8.26 -6.88
CA ARG A 76 -2.00 -6.97 -6.59
C ARG A 76 -2.43 -6.43 -5.25
N ASN A 77 -1.47 -5.95 -4.45
CA ASN A 77 -1.73 -5.24 -3.21
C ASN A 77 -1.85 -3.73 -3.50
N MET A 78 -2.86 -3.08 -2.95
CA MET A 78 -3.09 -1.64 -3.17
C MET A 78 -3.70 -0.92 -1.98
N LEU A 79 -3.38 0.36 -1.86
CA LEU A 79 -4.07 1.34 -1.04
C LEU A 79 -5.23 1.96 -1.85
N LEU A 80 -6.40 2.07 -1.24
CA LEU A 80 -7.54 2.83 -1.77
C LEU A 80 -7.48 4.26 -1.23
N CYS A 81 -6.97 5.18 -2.04
CA CYS A 81 -6.65 6.54 -1.65
C CYS A 81 -7.90 7.34 -1.24
N SER A 82 -9.01 7.21 -2.00
CA SER A 82 -10.29 7.87 -1.67
C SER A 82 -10.94 7.42 -0.37
N ALA A 83 -10.61 6.22 0.12
CA ALA A 83 -11.15 5.68 1.36
C ALA A 83 -10.18 5.80 2.55
N SER A 84 -8.98 6.35 2.31
CA SER A 84 -7.93 6.46 3.31
C SER A 84 -7.82 7.87 3.84
N SER A 85 -7.69 7.99 5.16
CA SER A 85 -7.64 9.28 5.86
C SER A 85 -6.33 9.51 6.60
N ILE A 86 -5.96 10.78 6.72
CA ILE A 86 -4.78 11.20 7.49
C ILE A 86 -5.07 12.45 8.30
N ASP A 87 -4.61 12.46 9.56
CA ASP A 87 -4.53 13.67 10.38
C ASP A 87 -3.16 14.32 10.15
N THR A 88 -3.15 15.46 9.44
CA THR A 88 -1.92 16.18 9.10
C THR A 88 -1.40 17.08 10.22
N THR A 89 -2.11 17.16 11.36
CA THR A 89 -1.74 18.01 12.50
C THR A 89 -0.94 17.27 13.56
N GLY A 90 -0.98 15.94 13.54
CA GLY A 90 -0.25 15.06 14.47
C GLY A 90 1.16 14.70 13.98
N ASN A 91 1.70 13.60 14.52
CA ASN A 91 2.98 13.05 14.08
C ASN A 91 2.81 12.26 12.76
N VAL A 92 2.74 13.00 11.65
CA VAL A 92 2.56 12.47 10.30
C VAL A 92 3.63 11.45 9.93
N ALA A 93 4.89 11.68 10.31
CA ALA A 93 5.98 10.76 10.00
C ALA A 93 5.78 9.39 10.67
N ASN A 94 5.37 9.37 11.93
CA ASN A 94 5.09 8.13 12.64
C ASN A 94 3.89 7.39 12.06
N PHE A 95 2.82 8.13 11.73
CA PHE A 95 1.65 7.56 11.07
C PHE A 95 2.00 6.91 9.72
N LEU A 96 2.74 7.62 8.85
CA LEU A 96 3.15 7.07 7.56
C LEU A 96 4.05 5.84 7.70
N ARG A 97 4.95 5.82 8.69
CA ARG A 97 5.79 4.64 8.99
C ARG A 97 4.95 3.44 9.43
N PHE A 98 3.99 3.68 10.34
CA PHE A 98 3.07 2.67 10.82
C PHE A 98 2.24 2.08 9.68
N GLU A 99 1.63 2.93 8.85
CA GLU A 99 0.82 2.51 7.72
C GLU A 99 1.64 1.81 6.64
N GLN A 100 2.86 2.30 6.33
CA GLN A 100 3.75 1.62 5.40
C GLN A 100 4.03 0.18 5.84
N THR A 101 4.22 -0.04 7.14
CA THR A 101 4.51 -1.37 7.68
C THR A 101 3.29 -2.28 7.58
N LEU A 102 2.07 -1.77 7.80
CA LEU A 102 0.83 -2.50 7.52
C LEU A 102 0.70 -2.88 6.04
N PHE A 103 1.07 -1.95 5.14
CA PHE A 103 1.05 -2.19 3.71
C PHE A 103 2.06 -3.27 3.30
N ASP A 104 3.24 -3.26 3.91
CA ASP A 104 4.31 -4.24 3.73
C ASP A 104 3.89 -5.63 4.28
N ILE A 105 3.22 -5.68 5.44
CA ILE A 105 2.62 -6.93 5.98
C ILE A 105 1.64 -7.50 4.96
N GLN A 106 0.72 -6.68 4.45
CA GLN A 106 -0.25 -7.13 3.45
C GLN A 106 0.47 -7.69 2.22
N GLU A 107 1.53 -7.05 1.74
CA GLU A 107 2.30 -7.54 0.58
C GLU A 107 2.97 -8.90 0.85
N VAL A 108 3.47 -9.18 2.07
CA VAL A 108 3.99 -10.51 2.42
C VAL A 108 2.91 -11.59 2.16
N TYR A 109 1.68 -11.35 2.62
CA TYR A 109 0.58 -12.30 2.42
C TYR A 109 0.10 -12.36 0.97
N ILE A 110 0.13 -11.26 0.23
CA ILE A 110 -0.16 -11.27 -1.21
C ILE A 110 0.91 -12.05 -1.99
N ARG A 111 2.18 -11.99 -1.60
CA ARG A 111 3.24 -12.84 -2.18
C ARG A 111 3.03 -14.32 -1.87
N ARG A 112 2.61 -14.66 -0.65
CA ARG A 112 2.21 -16.03 -0.28
C ARG A 112 1.00 -16.48 -1.11
N LEU A 113 0.03 -15.62 -1.32
CA LEU A 113 -1.13 -15.90 -2.17
C LEU A 113 -0.70 -16.20 -3.61
N ARG A 114 0.15 -15.35 -4.21
CA ARG A 114 0.76 -15.60 -5.53
C ARG A 114 1.47 -16.95 -5.56
N GLN A 115 2.24 -17.30 -4.54
CA GLN A 115 2.90 -18.60 -4.46
C GLN A 115 1.90 -19.76 -4.47
N THR A 116 0.86 -19.69 -3.62
CA THR A 116 -0.19 -20.71 -3.51
C THR A 116 -0.96 -20.87 -4.82
N VAL A 117 -1.37 -19.76 -5.43
CA VAL A 117 -2.13 -19.75 -6.69
C VAL A 117 -1.31 -20.38 -7.81
N ARG A 118 -0.04 -20.02 -7.95
CA ARG A 118 0.86 -20.62 -8.95
C ARG A 118 1.07 -22.12 -8.73
N ALA A 119 1.27 -22.54 -7.48
CA ALA A 119 1.46 -23.95 -7.15
C ALA A 119 0.20 -24.80 -7.44
N ASN A 120 -0.98 -24.18 -7.39
CA ASN A 120 -2.26 -24.87 -7.57
C ASN A 120 -2.92 -24.60 -8.94
N ALA A 121 -2.37 -23.74 -9.81
CA ALA A 121 -3.00 -23.29 -11.04
C ALA A 121 -3.45 -24.45 -11.96
N PHE A 122 -2.58 -25.45 -12.18
CA PHE A 122 -2.92 -26.64 -12.97
C PHE A 122 -4.01 -27.49 -12.33
N ARG A 123 -3.97 -27.64 -11.00
CA ARG A 123 -4.99 -28.41 -10.27
C ARG A 123 -6.35 -27.71 -10.33
N SER A 124 -6.37 -26.39 -10.13
CA SER A 124 -7.58 -25.57 -10.23
C SER A 124 -8.25 -25.68 -11.59
N LEU A 125 -7.46 -25.83 -12.66
CA LEU A 125 -7.96 -26.05 -14.01
C LEU A 125 -8.56 -27.46 -14.20
N MET A 126 -7.93 -28.50 -13.63
CA MET A 126 -8.32 -29.90 -13.86
C MET A 126 -9.48 -30.37 -12.98
N VAL A 127 -9.53 -29.95 -11.71
CA VAL A 127 -10.45 -30.51 -10.70
C VAL A 127 -11.19 -29.44 -9.89
N GLY A 128 -11.13 -28.17 -10.30
CA GLY A 128 -11.80 -27.05 -9.63
C GLY A 128 -10.98 -26.40 -8.49
N ASN A 129 -11.48 -25.28 -7.99
CA ASN A 129 -10.73 -24.33 -7.14
C ASN A 129 -10.99 -24.45 -5.62
N GLN A 130 -11.74 -25.45 -5.15
CA GLN A 130 -12.17 -25.52 -3.74
C GLN A 130 -10.98 -25.59 -2.76
N LYS A 131 -9.92 -26.32 -3.10
CA LYS A 131 -8.69 -26.37 -2.28
C LYS A 131 -7.95 -25.04 -2.28
N LEU A 132 -7.88 -24.37 -3.44
CA LEU A 132 -7.28 -23.05 -3.54
C LEU A 132 -8.03 -22.04 -2.66
N LYS A 133 -9.37 -22.10 -2.67
CA LYS A 133 -10.21 -21.23 -1.85
C LYS A 133 -9.95 -21.42 -0.34
N ALA A 134 -9.81 -22.66 0.11
CA ALA A 134 -9.48 -22.93 1.51
C ALA A 134 -8.10 -22.36 1.93
N GLU A 135 -7.10 -22.43 1.05
CA GLU A 135 -5.78 -21.82 1.31
C GLU A 135 -5.82 -20.29 1.26
N GLU A 136 -6.60 -19.69 0.36
CA GLU A 136 -6.86 -18.24 0.32
C GLU A 136 -7.48 -17.74 1.62
N ASP A 137 -8.50 -18.44 2.12
CA ASP A 137 -9.18 -18.10 3.37
C ASP A 137 -8.21 -18.21 4.55
N LYS A 138 -7.34 -19.24 4.57
CA LYS A 138 -6.29 -19.38 5.56
C LYS A 138 -5.29 -18.22 5.53
N ILE A 139 -4.80 -17.84 4.35
CA ILE A 139 -3.89 -16.70 4.16
C ILE A 139 -4.53 -15.41 4.68
N THR A 140 -5.82 -15.22 4.41
CA THR A 140 -6.58 -14.04 4.87
C THR A 140 -6.69 -13.99 6.39
N VAL A 141 -7.01 -15.13 7.03
CA VAL A 141 -7.06 -15.23 8.49
C VAL A 141 -5.69 -15.00 9.12
N GLU A 142 -4.63 -15.55 8.54
CA GLU A 142 -3.26 -15.34 9.04
C GLU A 142 -2.83 -13.87 8.90
N ALA A 143 -3.16 -13.20 7.79
CA ALA A 143 -2.89 -11.78 7.59
C ALA A 143 -3.58 -10.91 8.64
N ALA A 144 -4.86 -11.18 8.92
CA ALA A 144 -5.61 -10.47 9.94
C ALA A 144 -4.99 -10.65 11.34
N LYS A 145 -4.63 -11.89 11.70
CA LYS A 145 -3.94 -12.19 12.97
C LYS A 145 -2.60 -11.48 13.07
N ARG A 146 -1.83 -11.44 11.97
CA ARG A 146 -0.51 -10.79 11.94
C ARG A 146 -0.62 -9.29 12.12
N ARG A 147 -1.60 -8.65 11.47
CA ARG A 147 -1.91 -7.23 11.66
C ARG A 147 -2.25 -6.93 13.11
N LEU A 148 -3.16 -7.70 13.72
CA LEU A 148 -3.53 -7.50 15.13
C LEU A 148 -2.32 -7.63 16.07
N ALA A 149 -1.48 -8.63 15.86
CA ALA A 149 -0.26 -8.81 16.65
C ALA A 149 0.72 -7.65 16.50
N TYR A 150 0.87 -7.11 15.28
CA TYR A 150 1.69 -5.93 15.02
C TYR A 150 1.11 -4.68 15.70
N ASP A 151 -0.20 -4.44 15.55
CA ASP A 151 -0.90 -3.30 16.17
C ASP A 151 -0.71 -3.32 17.70
N GLU A 152 -0.91 -4.48 18.34
CA GLU A 152 -0.76 -4.66 19.79
C GLU A 152 0.69 -4.47 20.25
N GLN A 153 1.65 -5.15 19.61
CA GLN A 153 3.04 -5.18 20.06
C GLN A 153 3.78 -3.86 19.82
N THR A 154 3.36 -3.08 18.82
CA THR A 154 3.93 -1.76 18.55
C THR A 154 3.16 -0.63 19.23
N ASN A 155 2.03 -0.95 19.88
CA ASN A 155 1.04 0.01 20.36
C ASN A 155 0.70 1.02 19.25
N TYR A 156 0.17 0.51 18.13
CA TYR A 156 -0.15 1.28 16.93
C TYR A 156 1.03 2.12 16.41
N GLY A 157 2.22 1.51 16.38
CA GLY A 157 3.46 2.13 15.90
C GLY A 157 4.07 3.19 16.82
N THR A 158 3.63 3.31 18.08
CA THR A 158 4.17 4.29 19.02
C THR A 158 5.43 3.82 19.75
N LEU A 159 5.75 2.52 19.70
CA LEU A 159 6.95 1.92 20.32
C LEU A 159 8.07 1.75 19.27
N PRO A 160 9.10 2.62 19.23
CA PRO A 160 10.06 2.65 18.13
C PRO A 160 10.90 1.38 17.99
N ASP A 161 11.28 0.76 19.10
CA ASP A 161 12.10 -0.47 19.10
C ASP A 161 11.31 -1.65 18.53
N LYS A 162 10.04 -1.77 18.93
CA LYS A 162 9.13 -2.80 18.41
C LYS A 162 8.81 -2.56 16.94
N GLN A 163 8.59 -1.31 16.56
CA GLN A 163 8.41 -0.93 15.16
C GLN A 163 9.60 -1.38 14.29
N MET A 164 10.83 -1.14 14.75
CA MET A 164 12.06 -1.53 14.03
C MET A 164 12.24 -3.05 13.94
N GLU A 165 11.93 -3.78 15.03
CA GLU A 165 11.95 -5.23 15.06
C GLU A 165 11.01 -5.82 14.00
N TRP A 166 9.78 -5.33 13.95
CA TRP A 166 8.78 -5.75 12.97
C TRP A 166 9.18 -5.42 11.53
N GLU A 167 9.65 -4.19 11.28
CA GLU A 167 10.15 -3.77 9.96
C GLU A 167 11.27 -4.69 9.45
N THR A 168 12.18 -5.09 10.34
CA THR A 168 13.28 -6.01 10.01
C THR A 168 12.75 -7.40 9.63
N ILE A 169 11.81 -7.93 10.42
CA ILE A 169 11.19 -9.23 10.15
C ILE A 169 10.46 -9.20 8.80
N ILE A 170 9.63 -8.19 8.57
CA ILE A 170 8.83 -8.05 7.35
C ILE A 170 9.73 -7.89 6.13
N GLN A 171 10.79 -7.08 6.23
CA GLN A 171 11.73 -6.91 5.13
C GLN A 171 12.42 -8.23 4.75
N ASN A 172 12.79 -9.04 5.74
CA ASN A 172 13.35 -10.37 5.49
C ASN A 172 12.33 -11.30 4.80
N GLU A 173 11.07 -11.27 5.20
CA GLU A 173 10.00 -12.05 4.57
C GLU A 173 9.74 -11.60 3.12
N LEU A 174 9.69 -10.29 2.87
CA LEU A 174 9.56 -9.73 1.52
C LEU A 174 10.73 -10.19 0.64
N ASN A 175 11.96 -10.14 1.15
CA ASN A 175 13.15 -10.58 0.42
C ASN A 175 13.11 -12.09 0.13
N ALA A 176 12.70 -12.92 1.10
CA ALA A 176 12.56 -14.36 0.90
C ALA A 176 11.50 -14.70 -0.17
N LEU A 177 10.48 -13.85 -0.32
CA LEU A 177 9.39 -14.01 -1.29
C LEU A 177 9.60 -13.19 -2.58
N ASN A 178 10.81 -12.72 -2.87
CA ASN A 178 11.07 -11.81 -3.99
C ASN A 178 10.69 -12.38 -5.37
N GLU A 179 10.73 -13.71 -5.54
CA GLU A 179 10.24 -14.36 -6.78
C GLU A 179 8.75 -14.03 -7.07
N PHE A 180 7.97 -13.76 -6.03
CA PHE A 180 6.54 -13.46 -6.10
C PHE A 180 6.24 -11.96 -6.02
N SER A 181 7.23 -11.08 -6.14
CA SER A 181 7.00 -9.63 -6.21
C SER A 181 6.23 -9.27 -7.48
N ALA A 182 5.24 -8.37 -7.37
CA ALA A 182 4.75 -7.63 -8.53
C ALA A 182 5.93 -6.85 -9.14
N LYS A 183 6.06 -6.89 -10.46
CA LYS A 183 7.09 -6.16 -11.23
C LYS A 183 6.48 -4.91 -11.83
#